data_AF-A0A967D068-F1
#
_entry.id   AF-A0A967D068-F1
#
_cell.length_a   1.000
_cell.length_b   1.000
_cell.length_c   1.000
_cell.angle_alpha   90.00
_cell.angle_beta   90.00
_cell.angle_gamma   90.00
#
_symmetry.space_group_name_H-M   'P 1'
#
loop_
_entity.id
_entity.type
_entity.pdbx_description
1 polymer ?
#
loop_
_entity_poly.entity_id
_entity_poly.type
_entity_poly.pdbx_seq_one_letter_code
_entity_poly.pdbx_strand_id
1 'polypeptide(L)'
;MSSPPPTYQRKHRPPAASGERLFDPPPVATPANPAFAIDQLVDNNRLLRAAFDTRVGDLKLWELIAATRRELLTVAFEYTSSYRDAHRPSSTADWINAPIIMGGHQPDFFHPGVWLKNFAIDAYARRLGGTAVNLVVDTDRCSSTSVGVPVGTPANARLKQVPFDRPGPAIAWEERGIEDEDCFRSFGQRASDLLAPLVPDCILRRWWPLAKERAGECHRLGLALAQARHQLEDRWGLETLELPVSELMRLPTVMVLMAWLLARSRELHDAYNTALASYRRRHRQRGRARPMPDLAERIVDSSEGPWVEVPWWIWSEDDLSRRRVFANTTMSGVLVLS
;
A
#
# COMPACT_ATOMS: atom_id res chain seq x y z
N MET A 1 2.57 -29.80 -29.46
CA MET A 1 1.74 -29.05 -28.50
C MET A 1 2.17 -29.44 -27.11
N SER A 2 3.12 -28.71 -26.52
CA SER A 2 3.60 -29.00 -25.17
C SER A 2 2.58 -28.45 -24.17
N SER A 3 2.00 -29.32 -23.35
CA SER A 3 1.16 -28.94 -22.23
C SER A 3 1.90 -27.89 -21.39
N PRO A 4 1.25 -26.78 -20.98
CA PRO A 4 1.88 -25.84 -20.07
C PRO A 4 2.26 -26.59 -18.79
N PRO A 5 3.44 -26.29 -18.21
CA PRO A 5 3.87 -26.96 -16.99
C PRO A 5 2.78 -26.81 -15.92
N PRO A 6 2.51 -27.87 -15.13
CA PRO A 6 1.50 -27.80 -14.09
C PRO A 6 1.85 -26.62 -13.17
N THR A 7 0.96 -25.63 -13.10
CA THR A 7 1.09 -24.53 -12.15
C THR A 7 0.97 -25.13 -10.75
N TYR A 8 2.12 -25.32 -10.09
CA TYR A 8 2.19 -25.75 -8.71
C TYR A 8 1.54 -24.64 -7.86
N GLN A 9 0.24 -24.71 -7.61
CA GLN A 9 -0.42 -23.85 -6.63
C GLN A 9 0.09 -24.28 -5.26
N ARG A 10 1.13 -23.61 -4.76
CA ARG A 10 1.56 -23.75 -3.38
C ARG A 10 0.37 -23.38 -2.48
N LYS A 11 -0.14 -24.36 -1.74
CA LYS A 11 -1.13 -24.12 -0.70
C LYS A 11 -0.39 -23.64 0.54
N HIS A 12 -0.38 -22.33 0.76
CA HIS A 12 0.09 -21.77 2.01
C HIS A 12 -0.86 -22.16 3.15
N ARG A 13 -0.31 -22.50 4.31
CA ARG A 13 -1.05 -22.65 5.56
C ARG A 13 -0.57 -21.55 6.50
N PRO A 14 -1.48 -20.87 7.22
CA PRO A 14 -1.06 -19.96 8.27
C PRO A 14 -0.15 -20.69 9.27
N PRO A 15 0.90 -20.02 9.77
CA PRO A 15 1.70 -20.57 10.85
C PRO A 15 0.83 -20.96 12.05
N ALA A 16 1.15 -22.05 12.72
CA ALA A 16 0.29 -22.66 13.74
C ALA A 16 0.72 -22.28 15.17
N ALA A 17 2.03 -22.11 15.39
CA ALA A 17 2.56 -21.74 16.70
C ALA A 17 2.84 -20.24 16.80
N SER A 18 2.85 -19.75 18.05
CA SER A 18 3.20 -18.36 18.35
C SER A 18 4.63 -18.05 17.90
N GLY A 19 4.81 -16.93 17.20
CA GLY A 19 6.11 -16.47 16.70
C GLY A 19 6.57 -17.11 15.38
N GLU A 20 5.87 -18.13 14.88
CA GLU A 20 6.13 -18.67 13.55
C GLU A 20 5.76 -17.68 12.45
N ARG A 21 6.51 -17.72 11.35
CA ARG A 21 6.38 -16.80 10.21
C ARG A 21 6.45 -17.59 8.92
N LEU A 22 5.69 -17.16 7.92
CA LEU A 22 5.76 -17.71 6.57
C LEU A 22 6.12 -16.59 5.60
N PHE A 23 7.28 -16.74 4.95
CA PHE A 23 7.71 -15.92 3.83
C PHE A 23 7.85 -16.82 2.60
N ASP A 24 7.16 -16.47 1.51
CA ASP A 24 7.29 -17.14 0.22
C ASP A 24 7.37 -16.07 -0.88
N PRO A 25 8.50 -15.95 -1.61
CA PRO A 25 9.75 -16.71 -1.44
C PRO A 25 10.41 -16.49 -0.07
N PRO A 26 11.22 -17.43 0.48
CA PRO A 26 12.01 -17.15 1.67
C PRO A 26 13.06 -16.04 1.39
N PRO A 27 13.43 -15.23 2.40
CA PRO A 27 14.51 -14.25 2.26
C PRO A 27 15.82 -14.95 1.93
N VAL A 28 16.13 -16.07 2.56
CA VAL A 28 17.35 -16.82 2.31
C VAL A 28 17.01 -18.15 1.63
N ALA A 29 17.73 -18.46 0.56
CA ALA A 29 17.71 -19.76 -0.08
C ALA A 29 18.01 -20.87 0.95
N THR A 30 17.21 -21.94 0.95
CA THR A 30 17.50 -23.11 1.80
C THR A 30 18.15 -24.20 0.98
N PRO A 31 18.95 -25.12 1.58
CA PRO A 31 19.49 -26.27 0.86
C PRO A 31 18.41 -27.12 0.19
N ALA A 32 17.22 -27.18 0.80
CA ALA A 32 16.06 -27.88 0.24
C ALA A 32 15.39 -27.12 -0.92
N ASN A 33 15.66 -25.82 -1.09
CA ASN A 33 15.04 -25.02 -2.14
C ASN A 33 15.88 -23.80 -2.58
N PRO A 34 17.08 -24.02 -3.14
CA PRO A 34 18.06 -22.96 -3.37
C PRO A 34 17.64 -21.95 -4.45
N ALA A 35 16.77 -22.36 -5.38
CA ALA A 35 16.26 -21.52 -6.46
C ALA A 35 15.10 -20.60 -6.05
N PHE A 36 14.52 -20.76 -4.85
CA PHE A 36 13.25 -20.07 -4.53
C PHE A 36 13.41 -18.79 -3.72
N ALA A 37 14.61 -18.21 -3.63
CA ALA A 37 14.80 -16.94 -2.94
C ALA A 37 14.36 -15.74 -3.79
N ILE A 38 14.22 -14.59 -3.13
CA ILE A 38 13.75 -13.33 -3.75
C ILE A 38 14.61 -12.88 -4.95
N ASP A 39 15.88 -13.28 -5.02
CA ASP A 39 16.85 -12.92 -6.05
C ASP A 39 16.32 -13.20 -7.46
N GLN A 40 15.78 -14.40 -7.70
CA GLN A 40 15.30 -14.79 -9.03
C GLN A 40 14.09 -13.96 -9.49
N LEU A 41 13.21 -13.58 -8.57
CA LEU A 41 12.07 -12.72 -8.90
C LEU A 41 12.54 -11.33 -9.33
N VAL A 42 13.57 -10.80 -8.67
CA VAL A 42 14.14 -9.49 -9.01
C VAL A 42 14.90 -9.54 -10.33
N ASP A 43 15.67 -10.59 -10.58
CA ASP A 43 16.36 -10.75 -11.88
C ASP A 43 15.38 -10.92 -13.04
N ASN A 44 14.31 -11.70 -12.86
CA ASN A 44 13.23 -11.79 -13.85
C ASN A 44 12.58 -10.42 -14.10
N ASN A 45 12.33 -9.62 -13.07
CA ASN A 45 11.78 -8.27 -13.22
C ASN A 45 12.74 -7.34 -13.99
N ARG A 46 14.06 -7.47 -13.79
CA ARG A 46 15.07 -6.73 -14.56
C ARG A 46 15.05 -7.10 -16.04
N LEU A 47 14.95 -8.39 -16.35
CA LEU A 47 14.86 -8.88 -17.73
C LEU A 47 13.55 -8.42 -18.41
N LEU A 48 12.42 -8.52 -17.73
CA LEU A 48 11.14 -8.05 -18.24
C LEU A 48 11.17 -6.55 -18.54
N ARG A 49 11.78 -5.74 -17.66
CA ARG A 49 11.97 -4.30 -17.88
C ARG A 49 12.73 -4.01 -19.17
N ALA A 50 13.77 -4.78 -19.49
CA ALA A 50 14.55 -4.61 -20.71
C ALA A 50 13.83 -5.09 -21.98
N ALA A 51 12.84 -5.97 -21.84
CA ALA A 51 12.10 -6.56 -22.94
C ALA A 51 10.89 -5.72 -23.40
N PHE A 52 10.43 -4.74 -22.60
CA PHE A 52 9.29 -3.89 -22.99
C PHE A 52 9.70 -2.81 -23.99
N ASP A 53 9.14 -2.88 -25.20
CA ASP A 53 9.25 -1.83 -26.23
C ASP A 53 8.08 -0.81 -26.20
N THR A 54 7.32 -0.80 -25.10
CA THR A 54 6.19 0.11 -24.92
C THR A 54 6.66 1.56 -24.86
N ARG A 55 5.95 2.46 -25.55
CA ARG A 55 6.12 3.92 -25.44
C ARG A 55 4.99 4.56 -24.65
N VAL A 56 5.36 5.48 -23.76
CA VAL A 56 4.47 6.31 -22.94
C VAL A 56 4.69 7.77 -23.35
N GLY A 57 3.80 8.26 -24.21
CA GLY A 57 4.05 9.51 -24.95
C GLY A 57 5.30 9.37 -25.83
N ASP A 58 6.22 10.32 -25.71
CA ASP A 58 7.48 10.30 -26.46
C ASP A 58 8.56 9.41 -25.83
N LEU A 59 8.37 9.01 -24.57
CA LEU A 59 9.35 8.23 -23.80
C LEU A 59 9.17 6.72 -24.05
N LYS A 60 10.28 5.98 -24.07
CA LYS A 60 10.24 4.54 -23.87
C LYS A 60 9.90 4.25 -22.41
N LEU A 61 9.16 3.17 -22.14
CA LEU A 61 8.74 2.81 -20.79
C LEU A 61 9.94 2.68 -19.82
N TRP A 62 11.07 2.16 -20.28
CA TRP A 62 12.27 2.04 -19.42
C TRP A 62 12.89 3.38 -19.02
N GLU A 63 12.75 4.43 -19.86
CA GLU A 63 13.18 5.80 -19.57
C GLU A 63 12.29 6.40 -18.50
N LEU A 64 10.97 6.23 -18.64
CA LEU A 64 10.01 6.66 -17.63
C LEU A 64 10.26 5.96 -16.30
N ILE A 65 10.45 4.63 -16.31
CA ILE A 65 10.80 3.86 -15.10
C ILE A 65 12.09 4.39 -14.47
N ALA A 66 13.13 4.70 -15.25
CA ALA A 66 14.39 5.22 -14.71
C ALA A 66 14.18 6.57 -14.00
N ALA A 67 13.41 7.48 -14.63
CA ALA A 67 13.06 8.76 -14.06
C ALA A 67 12.21 8.63 -12.79
N THR A 68 11.16 7.80 -12.83
CA THR A 68 10.29 7.55 -11.67
C THR A 68 11.04 6.95 -10.50
N ARG A 69 11.99 6.02 -10.73
CA ARG A 69 12.80 5.43 -9.66
C ARG A 69 13.61 6.49 -8.91
N ARG A 70 14.20 7.44 -9.64
CA ARG A 70 14.93 8.56 -9.03
C ARG A 70 14.01 9.47 -8.23
N GLU A 71 12.88 9.88 -8.81
CA GLU A 71 11.90 10.75 -8.14
C GLU A 71 11.36 10.09 -6.87
N LEU A 72 10.88 8.84 -6.98
CA LEU A 72 10.31 8.09 -5.87
C LEU A 72 11.30 7.92 -4.72
N LEU A 73 12.54 7.51 -5.00
CA LEU A 73 13.55 7.33 -3.95
C LEU A 73 13.91 8.67 -3.28
N THR A 74 13.99 9.74 -4.05
CA THR A 74 14.30 11.08 -3.53
C THR A 74 13.19 11.56 -2.61
N VAL A 75 11.93 11.55 -3.07
CA VAL A 75 10.79 12.02 -2.29
C VAL A 75 10.50 11.12 -1.10
N ALA A 76 10.62 9.79 -1.23
CA ALA A 76 10.47 8.87 -0.09
C ALA A 76 11.55 9.09 0.98
N PHE A 77 12.78 9.38 0.57
CA PHE A 77 13.87 9.71 1.49
C PHE A 77 13.62 11.04 2.20
N GLU A 78 13.26 12.10 1.46
CA GLU A 78 12.94 13.42 2.03
C GLU A 78 11.76 13.33 2.98
N TYR A 79 10.68 12.65 2.59
CA TYR A 79 9.52 12.39 3.45
C TYR A 79 9.93 11.67 4.73
N THR A 80 10.68 10.57 4.63
CA THR A 80 11.10 9.78 5.80
C THR A 80 12.02 10.58 6.73
N SER A 81 12.97 11.32 6.14
CA SER A 81 13.93 12.15 6.87
C SER A 81 13.29 13.32 7.61
N SER A 82 12.04 13.68 7.27
CA SER A 82 11.32 14.77 7.95
C SER A 82 10.89 14.42 9.38
N TYR A 83 10.90 13.15 9.78
CA TYR A 83 10.43 12.73 11.11
C TYR A 83 11.23 11.60 11.77
N ARG A 84 12.24 11.05 11.09
CA ARG A 84 13.21 10.10 11.66
C ARG A 84 14.52 10.20 10.91
N ASP A 85 15.58 9.68 11.52
CA ASP A 85 16.84 9.49 10.81
C ASP A 85 16.65 8.47 9.68
N ALA A 86 17.17 8.80 8.50
CA ALA A 86 17.23 7.91 7.35
C ALA A 86 18.61 8.02 6.70
N HIS A 87 19.15 6.89 6.27
CA HIS A 87 20.46 6.87 5.61
C HIS A 87 20.30 6.94 4.09
N ARG A 88 20.90 7.96 3.47
CA ARG A 88 21.06 8.03 2.03
C ARG A 88 22.37 7.35 1.63
N PRO A 89 22.36 6.39 0.69
CA PRO A 89 23.60 5.79 0.21
C PRO A 89 24.54 6.84 -0.41
N SER A 90 25.85 6.63 -0.25
CA SER A 90 26.89 7.55 -0.74
C SER A 90 26.87 7.71 -2.27
N SER A 91 26.62 6.63 -3.00
CA SER A 91 26.48 6.65 -4.45
C SER A 91 25.00 6.72 -4.85
N THR A 92 24.56 7.92 -5.24
CA THR A 92 23.19 8.11 -5.76
C THR A 92 22.95 7.31 -7.04
N ALA A 93 23.97 7.14 -7.89
CA ALA A 93 23.87 6.37 -9.12
C ALA A 93 23.62 4.87 -8.84
N ASP A 94 24.34 4.29 -7.89
CA ASP A 94 24.14 2.88 -7.52
C ASP A 94 22.80 2.69 -6.83
N TRP A 95 22.42 3.64 -5.96
CA TRP A 95 21.14 3.60 -5.26
C TRP A 95 19.93 3.57 -6.19
N ILE A 96 19.90 4.42 -7.23
CA ILE A 96 18.80 4.48 -8.20
C ILE A 96 18.74 3.21 -9.08
N ASN A 97 19.86 2.52 -9.27
CA ASN A 97 19.94 1.28 -10.05
C ASN A 97 19.69 0.01 -9.22
N ALA A 98 19.86 0.08 -7.89
CA ALA A 98 19.63 -1.03 -6.97
C ALA A 98 18.14 -1.42 -6.87
N PRO A 99 17.80 -2.68 -6.54
CA PRO A 99 16.40 -3.10 -6.45
C PRO A 99 15.56 -2.24 -5.50
N ILE A 100 14.29 -2.01 -5.85
CA ILE A 100 13.30 -1.43 -4.93
C ILE A 100 12.36 -2.55 -4.55
N ILE A 101 12.26 -2.87 -3.26
CA ILE A 101 11.29 -3.81 -2.73
C ILE A 101 10.18 -2.99 -2.09
N MET A 102 9.01 -3.01 -2.72
CA MET A 102 7.91 -2.13 -2.36
C MET A 102 6.74 -2.90 -1.75
N GLY A 103 6.24 -2.40 -0.64
CA GLY A 103 4.99 -2.81 -0.01
C GLY A 103 4.06 -1.61 0.18
N GLY A 104 2.98 -1.80 0.91
CA GLY A 104 2.09 -0.72 1.28
C GLY A 104 0.88 -1.18 2.06
N HIS A 105 0.34 -0.28 2.87
CA HIS A 105 -0.94 -0.46 3.54
C HIS A 105 -1.59 0.86 3.95
N GLN A 106 -2.89 0.82 4.22
CA GLN A 106 -3.61 1.96 4.78
C GLN A 106 -3.02 2.33 6.14
N PRO A 107 -2.97 3.61 6.53
CA PRO A 107 -2.38 4.07 7.81
C PRO A 107 -3.26 3.76 9.04
N ASP A 108 -3.78 2.54 9.14
CA ASP A 108 -4.55 2.03 10.28
C ASP A 108 -3.62 1.24 11.25
N PHE A 109 -4.17 0.77 12.37
CA PHE A 109 -3.47 -0.15 13.27
C PHE A 109 -3.21 -1.48 12.59
N PHE A 110 -1.94 -1.80 12.39
CA PHE A 110 -1.55 -3.04 11.73
C PHE A 110 -1.81 -4.25 12.62
N HIS A 111 -2.60 -5.20 12.11
CA HIS A 111 -2.55 -6.55 12.67
C HIS A 111 -1.20 -7.21 12.34
N PRO A 112 -0.75 -8.23 13.11
CA PRO A 112 0.60 -8.76 12.98
C PRO A 112 1.00 -9.23 11.57
N GLY A 113 0.06 -9.81 10.82
CA GLY A 113 0.32 -10.27 9.44
C GLY A 113 0.52 -9.14 8.43
N VAL A 114 -0.16 -8.00 8.59
CA VAL A 114 0.13 -6.79 7.80
C VAL A 114 1.46 -6.20 8.23
N TRP A 115 1.70 -6.10 9.54
CA TRP A 115 2.95 -5.53 10.05
C TRP A 115 4.19 -6.30 9.60
N LEU A 116 4.09 -7.64 9.60
CA LEU A 116 5.15 -8.54 9.13
C LEU A 116 5.63 -8.22 7.70
N LYS A 117 4.78 -7.61 6.85
CA LYS A 117 5.17 -7.21 5.50
C LYS A 117 6.32 -6.20 5.50
N ASN A 118 6.35 -5.26 6.44
CA ASN A 118 7.40 -4.25 6.54
C ASN A 118 8.76 -4.90 6.83
N PHE A 119 8.77 -5.88 7.72
CA PHE A 119 9.96 -6.71 7.99
C PHE A 119 10.35 -7.55 6.78
N ALA A 120 9.37 -8.06 6.01
CA ALA A 120 9.64 -8.83 4.80
C ALA A 120 10.34 -7.99 3.73
N ILE A 121 9.82 -6.79 3.45
CA ILE A 121 10.38 -5.92 2.41
C ILE A 121 11.77 -5.40 2.82
N ASP A 122 11.98 -5.09 4.11
CA ASP A 122 13.28 -4.71 4.66
C ASP A 122 14.31 -5.85 4.52
N ALA A 123 13.94 -7.07 4.94
CA ALA A 123 14.81 -8.24 4.83
C ALA A 123 15.18 -8.56 3.37
N TYR A 124 14.24 -8.43 2.43
CA TYR A 124 14.51 -8.61 1.01
C TYR A 124 15.40 -7.50 0.45
N ALA A 125 15.16 -6.24 0.80
CA ALA A 125 15.97 -5.13 0.34
C ALA A 125 17.43 -5.28 0.81
N ARG A 126 17.65 -5.59 2.09
CA ARG A 126 19.00 -5.83 2.64
C ARG A 126 19.74 -6.93 1.91
N ARG A 127 19.08 -8.07 1.68
CA ARG A 127 19.68 -9.18 0.96
C ARG A 127 20.15 -8.79 -0.44
N LEU A 128 19.38 -7.95 -1.12
CA LEU A 128 19.60 -7.60 -2.51
C LEU A 128 20.41 -6.31 -2.70
N GLY A 129 20.90 -5.70 -1.60
CA GLY A 129 21.52 -4.37 -1.62
C GLY A 129 20.59 -3.30 -2.18
N GLY A 130 19.28 -3.47 -2.00
CA GLY A 130 18.23 -2.60 -2.51
C GLY A 130 17.67 -1.66 -1.45
N THR A 131 16.55 -1.00 -1.79
CA THR A 131 15.80 -0.12 -0.89
C THR A 131 14.41 -0.66 -0.64
N ALA A 132 14.03 -0.77 0.63
CA ALA A 132 12.67 -1.08 1.02
C ALA A 132 11.83 0.20 1.05
N VAL A 133 10.66 0.18 0.41
CA VAL A 133 9.72 1.30 0.42
C VAL A 133 8.34 0.79 0.83
N ASN A 134 7.78 1.32 1.92
CA ASN A 134 6.40 1.07 2.32
C ASN A 134 5.53 2.26 1.91
N LEU A 135 4.58 2.04 1.01
CA LEU A 135 3.61 3.05 0.63
C LEU A 135 2.55 3.22 1.73
N VAL A 136 2.38 4.44 2.22
CA VAL A 136 1.28 4.79 3.11
C VAL A 136 0.06 5.06 2.24
N VAL A 137 -0.89 4.13 2.20
CA VAL A 137 -2.09 4.22 1.34
C VAL A 137 -3.12 5.15 1.98
N ASP A 138 -2.76 6.42 2.08
CA ASP A 138 -3.55 7.49 2.66
C ASP A 138 -4.72 7.95 1.75
N THR A 139 -4.69 7.58 0.48
CA THR A 139 -5.81 7.74 -0.45
C THR A 139 -6.99 6.79 -0.16
N ASP A 140 -6.83 5.81 0.75
CA ASP A 140 -7.90 4.87 1.07
C ASP A 140 -8.85 5.39 2.17
N ARG A 141 -10.05 4.81 2.29
CA ARG A 141 -11.08 5.28 3.25
C ARG A 141 -10.66 4.96 4.68
N CYS A 142 -10.78 5.95 5.57
CA CYS A 142 -10.80 5.75 7.01
C CYS A 142 -12.16 5.19 7.43
N SER A 143 -12.29 3.86 7.55
CA SER A 143 -13.57 3.21 7.86
C SER A 143 -13.92 3.15 9.35
N SER A 144 -12.93 3.27 10.24
CA SER A 144 -13.12 3.20 11.68
C SER A 144 -12.07 4.06 12.39
N THR A 145 -12.50 4.76 13.43
CA THR A 145 -11.62 5.45 14.40
C THR A 145 -11.66 4.76 15.77
N SER A 146 -11.88 3.45 15.77
CA SER A 146 -11.91 2.60 16.95
C SER A 146 -11.21 1.26 16.71
N VAL A 147 -10.61 0.71 17.76
CA VAL A 147 -9.97 -0.62 17.73
C VAL A 147 -10.54 -1.52 18.83
N GLY A 148 -10.67 -2.80 18.52
CA GLY A 148 -11.07 -3.82 19.47
C GLY A 148 -9.92 -4.16 20.42
N VAL A 149 -10.04 -3.76 21.68
CA VAL A 149 -9.08 -4.10 22.75
C VAL A 149 -9.57 -5.34 23.49
N PRO A 150 -8.76 -6.40 23.64
CA PRO A 150 -9.14 -7.55 24.44
C PRO A 150 -9.14 -7.18 25.92
N VAL A 151 -10.21 -7.55 26.62
CA VAL A 151 -10.41 -7.28 28.05
C VAL A 151 -10.88 -8.54 28.78
N GLY A 152 -10.73 -8.56 30.11
CA GLY A 152 -11.10 -9.70 30.95
C GLY A 152 -9.89 -10.50 31.38
N THR A 153 -10.05 -11.82 31.47
CA THR A 153 -8.97 -12.77 31.80
C THR A 153 -8.75 -13.72 30.63
N PRO A 154 -7.64 -14.49 30.58
CA PRO A 154 -7.44 -15.48 29.53
C PRO A 154 -8.61 -16.48 29.37
N ALA A 155 -9.35 -16.76 30.45
CA ALA A 155 -10.50 -17.65 30.46
C ALA A 155 -11.82 -16.99 30.02
N ASN A 156 -11.92 -15.66 30.06
CA ASN A 156 -13.15 -14.92 29.74
C ASN A 156 -12.83 -13.64 28.96
N ALA A 157 -12.01 -13.77 27.92
CA ALA A 157 -11.57 -12.68 27.08
C ALA A 157 -12.69 -12.25 26.13
N ARG A 158 -12.89 -10.93 25.99
CA ARG A 158 -13.81 -10.35 25.00
C ARG A 158 -13.22 -9.09 24.39
N LEU A 159 -13.73 -8.68 23.24
CA LEU A 159 -13.33 -7.41 22.63
C LEU A 159 -14.20 -6.25 23.13
N LYS A 160 -13.55 -5.16 23.53
CA LYS A 160 -14.17 -3.87 23.79
C LYS A 160 -13.68 -2.87 22.75
N GLN A 161 -14.59 -2.25 22.00
CA GLN A 161 -14.22 -1.19 21.08
C GLN A 161 -13.81 0.06 21.86
N VAL A 162 -12.60 0.55 21.58
CA VAL A 162 -12.05 1.76 22.19
C VAL A 162 -11.80 2.76 21.06
N PRO A 163 -12.50 3.90 21.04
CA PRO A 163 -12.25 4.94 20.04
C PRO A 163 -10.89 5.58 20.29
N PHE A 164 -10.13 5.83 19.23
CA PHE A 164 -8.93 6.67 19.25
C PHE A 164 -9.17 8.04 18.65
N ASP A 165 -10.34 8.29 18.05
CA ASP A 165 -10.80 9.59 17.60
C ASP A 165 -12.35 9.57 17.48
N ARG A 166 -12.99 10.70 17.17
CA ARG A 166 -14.44 10.74 16.90
C ARG A 166 -14.79 9.91 15.66
N PRO A 167 -15.89 9.15 15.65
CA PRO A 167 -16.43 8.57 14.43
C PRO A 167 -16.83 9.67 13.43
N GLY A 168 -16.57 9.44 12.14
CA GLY A 168 -16.84 10.42 11.09
C GLY A 168 -17.16 9.74 9.76
N PRO A 169 -17.38 10.54 8.70
CA PRO A 169 -17.57 10.01 7.35
C PRO A 169 -16.34 9.23 6.89
N ALA A 170 -16.56 8.21 6.06
CA ALA A 170 -15.50 7.36 5.51
C ALA A 170 -14.77 8.04 4.33
N ILE A 171 -14.10 9.16 4.62
CA ILE A 171 -13.27 9.93 3.71
C ILE A 171 -11.86 9.32 3.60
N ALA A 172 -11.05 9.78 2.63
CA ALA A 172 -9.66 9.36 2.51
C ALA A 172 -8.86 9.72 3.77
N TRP A 173 -7.89 8.90 4.15
CA TRP A 173 -7.02 9.17 5.29
C TRP A 173 -6.21 10.47 5.11
N GLU A 174 -5.89 10.87 3.89
CA GLU A 174 -5.19 12.12 3.62
C GLU A 174 -6.02 13.36 3.97
N GLU A 175 -7.35 13.23 3.94
CA GLU A 175 -8.32 14.28 4.31
C GLU A 175 -8.73 14.17 5.79
N ARG A 176 -8.30 13.12 6.48
CA ARG A 176 -8.75 12.80 7.85
C ARG A 176 -7.86 13.49 8.89
N GLY A 177 -8.33 14.65 9.37
CA GLY A 177 -7.83 15.27 10.58
C GLY A 177 -8.23 14.54 11.87
N ILE A 178 -7.76 15.05 13.00
CA ILE A 178 -8.18 14.63 14.34
C ILE A 178 -9.37 15.50 14.75
N GLU A 179 -10.50 14.90 15.09
CA GLU A 179 -11.75 15.63 15.43
C GLU A 179 -11.97 15.76 16.93
N ASP A 180 -11.41 14.84 17.71
CA ASP A 180 -11.53 14.82 19.16
C ASP A 180 -10.15 14.63 19.77
N GLU A 181 -9.48 15.77 19.99
CA GLU A 181 -8.12 15.80 20.54
C GLU A 181 -8.02 15.11 21.90
N ASP A 182 -9.01 15.25 22.77
CA ASP A 182 -8.99 14.63 24.10
C ASP A 182 -9.15 13.10 24.00
N CYS A 183 -10.05 12.64 23.13
CA CYS A 183 -10.20 11.21 22.82
C CYS A 183 -8.89 10.62 22.29
N PHE A 184 -8.25 11.31 21.35
CA PHE A 184 -6.98 10.93 20.75
C PHE A 184 -5.83 10.95 21.75
N ARG A 185 -5.63 12.05 22.46
CA ARG A 185 -4.54 12.20 23.46
C ARG A 185 -4.64 11.16 24.58
N SER A 186 -5.86 10.81 24.99
CA SER A 186 -6.10 9.83 26.07
C SER A 186 -6.11 8.37 25.62
N PHE A 187 -6.21 8.09 24.32
CA PHE A 187 -6.41 6.72 23.80
C PHE A 187 -5.35 5.73 24.30
N GLY A 188 -4.07 6.08 24.18
CA GLY A 188 -2.97 5.22 24.61
C GLY A 188 -3.10 4.76 26.05
N GLN A 189 -3.50 5.66 26.96
CA GLN A 189 -3.74 5.31 28.37
C GLN A 189 -5.00 4.45 28.53
N ARG A 190 -6.14 4.88 27.97
CA ARG A 190 -7.43 4.17 28.10
C ARG A 190 -7.37 2.73 27.60
N ALA A 191 -6.79 2.52 26.42
CA ALA A 191 -6.63 1.19 25.84
C ALA A 191 -5.63 0.34 26.62
N SER A 192 -4.52 0.93 27.10
CA SER A 192 -3.52 0.21 27.89
C SER A 192 -4.04 -0.24 29.26
N ASP A 193 -4.87 0.58 29.92
CA ASP A 193 -5.47 0.22 31.21
C ASP A 193 -6.46 -0.94 31.07
N LEU A 194 -7.23 -0.95 29.98
CA LEU A 194 -8.13 -2.05 29.65
C LEU A 194 -7.37 -3.35 29.33
N LEU A 195 -6.21 -3.22 28.67
CA LEU A 195 -5.40 -4.35 28.25
C LEU A 195 -4.51 -4.93 29.36
N ALA A 196 -4.22 -4.15 30.41
CA ALA A 196 -3.27 -4.48 31.46
C ALA A 196 -3.46 -5.88 32.11
N PRO A 197 -4.68 -6.40 32.35
CA PRO A 197 -4.86 -7.75 32.91
C PRO A 197 -4.36 -8.89 31.99
N LEU A 198 -4.27 -8.64 30.69
CA LEU A 198 -3.84 -9.62 29.69
C LEU A 198 -2.40 -9.34 29.20
N VAL A 199 -2.05 -8.06 29.03
CA VAL A 199 -0.72 -7.61 28.60
C VAL A 199 -0.28 -6.42 29.47
N PRO A 200 0.31 -6.67 30.65
CA PRO A 200 0.69 -5.62 31.59
C PRO A 200 1.64 -4.57 30.99
N ASP A 201 2.67 -5.00 30.26
CA ASP A 201 3.63 -4.12 29.56
C ASP A 201 3.26 -3.97 28.08
N CYS A 202 2.05 -3.49 27.79
CA CYS A 202 1.63 -3.28 26.42
C CYS A 202 2.41 -2.14 25.75
N ILE A 203 2.84 -2.38 24.51
CA ILE A 203 3.65 -1.42 23.73
C ILE A 203 2.95 -0.08 23.51
N LEU A 204 1.61 -0.08 23.53
CA LEU A 204 0.80 1.11 23.31
C LEU A 204 1.14 2.26 24.28
N ARG A 205 1.48 1.97 25.54
CA ARG A 205 1.92 2.99 26.51
C ARG A 205 3.19 3.73 26.05
N ARG A 206 4.11 3.02 25.41
CA ARG A 206 5.40 3.57 24.94
C ARG A 206 5.33 4.13 23.52
N TRP A 207 4.41 3.63 22.71
CA TRP A 207 4.26 4.02 21.30
C TRP A 207 3.31 5.20 21.09
N TRP A 208 2.19 5.29 21.83
CA TRP A 208 1.22 6.38 21.65
C TRP A 208 1.77 7.80 21.84
N PRO A 209 2.76 8.06 22.74
CA PRO A 209 3.43 9.35 22.80
C PRO A 209 3.99 9.83 21.45
N LEU A 210 4.51 8.92 20.62
CA LEU A 210 4.99 9.25 19.27
C LEU A 210 3.84 9.65 18.35
N ALA A 211 2.71 8.95 18.41
CA ALA A 211 1.53 9.33 17.63
C ALA A 211 1.03 10.73 17.99
N LYS A 212 1.08 11.12 19.28
CA LYS A 212 0.74 12.47 19.72
C LYS A 212 1.72 13.53 19.20
N GLU A 213 3.02 13.24 19.25
CA GLU A 213 4.06 14.12 18.71
C GLU A 213 3.85 14.35 17.21
N ARG A 214 3.71 13.25 16.45
CA ARG A 214 3.50 13.32 14.99
C ARG A 214 2.19 14.03 14.63
N ALA A 215 1.12 13.81 15.39
CA ALA A 215 -0.15 14.50 15.21
C ALA A 215 -0.03 16.03 15.34
N GLY A 216 0.83 16.51 16.26
CA GLY A 216 1.10 17.93 16.45
C GLY A 216 1.81 18.59 15.26
N GLU A 217 2.50 17.82 14.42
CA GLU A 217 3.22 18.34 13.25
C GLU A 217 2.46 18.14 11.93
N CYS A 218 1.92 16.94 11.69
CA CYS A 218 1.31 16.61 10.39
C CYS A 218 -0.18 16.94 10.31
N HIS A 219 -0.85 17.14 11.45
CA HIS A 219 -2.29 17.40 11.59
C HIS A 219 -3.23 16.38 10.90
N ARG A 220 -2.70 15.24 10.45
CA ARG A 220 -3.43 14.18 9.76
C ARG A 220 -3.37 12.89 10.57
N LEU A 221 -4.52 12.34 10.92
CA LEU A 221 -4.64 11.18 11.80
C LEU A 221 -3.87 9.97 11.25
N GLY A 222 -4.06 9.66 9.96
CA GLY A 222 -3.38 8.54 9.31
C GLY A 222 -1.86 8.71 9.31
N LEU A 223 -1.35 9.89 8.92
CA LEU A 223 0.09 10.14 8.90
C LEU A 223 0.70 10.08 10.31
N ALA A 224 0.00 10.59 11.33
CA ALA A 224 0.47 10.50 12.71
C ALA A 224 0.67 9.04 13.16
N LEU A 225 -0.29 8.16 12.86
CA LEU A 225 -0.21 6.74 13.16
C LEU A 225 0.89 6.03 12.37
N ALA A 226 0.99 6.31 11.06
CA ALA A 226 1.99 5.72 10.19
C ALA A 226 3.42 6.12 10.60
N GLN A 227 3.68 7.41 10.80
CA GLN A 227 4.99 7.93 11.20
C GLN A 227 5.39 7.42 12.58
N ALA A 228 4.46 7.36 13.54
CA ALA A 228 4.73 6.79 14.86
C ALA A 228 5.07 5.31 14.80
N ARG A 229 4.37 4.52 13.97
CA ARG A 229 4.72 3.11 13.71
C ARG A 229 6.12 3.03 13.10
N HIS A 230 6.42 3.87 12.13
CA HIS A 230 7.69 3.83 11.41
C HIS A 230 8.89 4.18 12.31
N GLN A 231 8.72 5.13 13.24
CA GLN A 231 9.72 5.41 14.29
C GLN A 231 9.91 4.24 15.26
N LEU A 232 8.88 3.43 15.51
CA LEU A 232 9.03 2.23 16.33
C LEU A 232 9.79 1.13 15.57
N GLU A 233 9.52 0.97 14.28
CA GLU A 233 10.21 0.05 13.39
C GLU A 233 11.72 0.37 13.29
N ASP A 234 12.08 1.66 13.26
CA ASP A 234 13.47 2.13 13.35
C ASP A 234 14.20 1.59 14.59
N ARG A 235 13.55 1.62 15.76
CA ARG A 235 14.12 1.11 17.02
C ARG A 235 14.34 -0.41 17.00
N TRP A 236 13.69 -1.11 16.07
CA TRP A 236 13.90 -2.52 15.81
C TRP A 236 14.89 -2.78 14.67
N GLY A 237 15.50 -1.71 14.17
CA GLY A 237 16.51 -1.72 13.12
C GLY A 237 15.93 -2.00 11.76
N LEU A 238 14.75 -1.44 11.40
CA LEU A 238 14.26 -1.40 10.02
C LEU A 238 14.71 -0.10 9.35
N GLU A 239 15.12 -0.21 8.09
CA GLU A 239 15.63 0.90 7.27
C GLU A 239 14.70 1.22 6.10
N THR A 240 13.41 0.85 6.25
CA THR A 240 12.39 1.16 5.25
C THR A 240 12.25 2.67 5.04
N LEU A 241 12.02 3.09 3.80
CA LEU A 241 11.49 4.42 3.51
C LEU A 241 9.97 4.35 3.43
N GLU A 242 9.29 5.45 3.71
CA GLU A 242 7.85 5.60 3.48
C GLU A 242 7.55 6.70 2.47
N LEU A 243 6.42 6.55 1.77
CA LEU A 243 5.89 7.56 0.86
C LEU A 243 4.36 7.47 0.88
N PRO A 244 3.64 8.55 1.25
CA PRO A 244 2.19 8.60 1.06
C PRO A 244 1.81 8.45 -0.41
N VAL A 245 0.73 7.71 -0.68
CA VAL A 245 0.25 7.54 -2.06
C VAL A 245 -0.23 8.87 -2.63
N SER A 246 -0.81 9.74 -1.80
CA SER A 246 -1.14 11.13 -2.18
C SER A 246 0.07 11.89 -2.77
N GLU A 247 1.26 11.74 -2.18
CA GLU A 247 2.51 12.34 -2.67
C GLU A 247 3.05 11.60 -3.90
N LEU A 248 2.98 10.26 -3.93
CA LEU A 248 3.36 9.46 -5.09
C LEU A 248 2.60 9.89 -6.36
N MET A 249 1.30 10.16 -6.22
CA MET A 249 0.43 10.57 -7.33
C MET A 249 0.75 11.98 -7.87
N ARG A 250 1.48 12.80 -7.09
CA ARG A 250 1.95 14.14 -7.50
C ARG A 250 3.27 14.12 -8.25
N LEU A 251 3.97 12.97 -8.31
CA LEU A 251 5.23 12.89 -9.04
C LEU A 251 4.99 13.12 -10.54
N PRO A 252 5.77 14.00 -11.21
CA PRO A 252 5.59 14.30 -12.62
C PRO A 252 5.59 13.04 -13.50
N THR A 253 6.51 12.10 -13.23
CA THR A 253 6.58 10.85 -14.01
C THR A 253 5.38 9.93 -13.79
N VAL A 254 4.80 9.92 -12.58
CA VAL A 254 3.56 9.19 -12.30
C VAL A 254 2.39 9.84 -13.03
N MET A 255 2.30 11.18 -13.03
CA MET A 255 1.26 11.91 -13.77
C MET A 255 1.33 11.63 -15.28
N VAL A 256 2.53 11.52 -15.88
CA VAL A 256 2.71 11.14 -17.29
C VAL A 256 2.15 9.75 -17.57
N LEU A 257 2.44 8.76 -16.72
CA LEU A 257 1.88 7.41 -16.86
C LEU A 257 0.36 7.42 -16.72
N MET A 258 -0.15 8.15 -15.74
CA MET A 258 -1.58 8.27 -15.47
C MET A 258 -2.34 8.88 -16.65
N ALA A 259 -1.85 10.00 -17.19
CA ALA A 259 -2.43 10.63 -18.37
C ALA A 259 -2.45 9.68 -19.58
N TRP A 260 -1.36 8.94 -19.80
CA TRP A 260 -1.27 7.96 -20.88
C TRP A 260 -2.26 6.80 -20.72
N LEU A 261 -2.44 6.30 -19.49
CA LEU A 261 -3.42 5.25 -19.20
C LEU A 261 -4.87 5.75 -19.39
N LEU A 262 -5.16 6.98 -18.94
CA LEU A 262 -6.48 7.59 -19.09
C LEU A 262 -6.82 7.89 -20.55
N ALA A 263 -5.85 8.31 -21.36
CA ALA A 263 -6.01 8.47 -22.81
C ALA A 263 -6.33 7.14 -23.52
N ARG A 264 -6.05 6.00 -22.86
CA ARG A 264 -6.34 4.64 -23.32
C ARG A 264 -7.34 3.93 -22.40
N SER A 265 -8.29 4.69 -21.86
CA SER A 265 -9.23 4.20 -20.84
C SER A 265 -9.98 2.93 -21.26
N ARG A 266 -10.36 2.78 -22.53
CA ARG A 266 -10.97 1.55 -23.06
C ARG A 266 -10.02 0.36 -22.96
N GLU A 267 -8.80 0.49 -23.47
CA GLU A 267 -7.80 -0.57 -23.41
C GLU A 267 -7.49 -0.97 -21.96
N LEU A 268 -7.38 0.02 -21.07
CA LEU A 268 -7.17 -0.19 -19.65
C LEU A 268 -8.33 -0.97 -19.01
N HIS A 269 -9.56 -0.56 -19.30
CA HIS A 269 -10.77 -1.22 -18.81
C HIS A 269 -10.81 -2.70 -19.22
N ASP A 270 -10.58 -2.97 -20.50
CA ASP A 270 -10.60 -4.32 -21.07
C ASP A 270 -9.47 -5.19 -20.52
N ALA A 271 -8.27 -4.62 -20.39
CA ALA A 271 -7.12 -5.31 -19.81
C ALA A 271 -7.37 -5.69 -18.34
N TYR A 272 -7.92 -4.78 -17.54
CA TYR A 272 -8.28 -5.04 -16.14
C TYR A 272 -9.30 -6.17 -16.03
N ASN A 273 -10.43 -6.06 -16.73
CA ASN A 273 -11.51 -7.05 -16.66
C ASN A 273 -11.07 -8.42 -17.19
N THR A 274 -10.24 -8.45 -18.24
CA THR A 274 -9.65 -9.68 -18.79
C THR A 274 -8.70 -10.36 -17.81
N ALA A 275 -7.84 -9.58 -17.13
CA ALA A 275 -6.94 -10.09 -16.10
C ALA A 275 -7.73 -10.66 -14.91
N LEU A 276 -8.77 -9.96 -14.47
CA LEU A 276 -9.64 -10.37 -13.38
C LEU A 276 -10.42 -11.66 -13.70
N ALA A 277 -10.98 -11.76 -14.91
CA ALA A 277 -11.63 -12.98 -15.39
C ALA A 277 -10.65 -14.17 -15.43
N SER A 278 -9.42 -13.94 -15.89
CA SER A 278 -8.37 -14.95 -15.92
C SER A 278 -7.96 -15.40 -14.51
N TYR A 279 -7.86 -14.48 -13.56
CA TYR A 279 -7.66 -14.80 -12.15
C TYR A 279 -8.79 -15.66 -11.59
N ARG A 280 -10.06 -15.25 -11.77
CA ARG A 280 -11.22 -16.00 -11.25
C ARG A 280 -11.30 -17.41 -11.82
N ARG A 281 -11.01 -17.60 -13.11
CA ARG A 281 -10.92 -18.93 -13.74
C ARG A 281 -9.81 -19.78 -13.09
N ARG A 282 -8.61 -19.24 -12.94
CA ARG A 282 -7.45 -19.93 -12.35
C ARG A 282 -7.68 -20.34 -10.90
N HIS A 283 -8.34 -19.48 -10.12
CA HIS A 283 -8.60 -19.70 -8.69
C HIS A 283 -10.02 -20.22 -8.38
N ARG A 284 -10.77 -20.63 -9.42
CA ARG A 284 -12.13 -21.18 -9.32
C ARG A 284 -13.09 -20.32 -8.48
N GLN A 285 -12.93 -19.00 -8.56
CA GLN A 285 -13.77 -18.04 -7.84
C GLN A 285 -15.09 -17.85 -8.58
N ARG A 286 -16.21 -18.18 -7.92
CA ARG A 286 -17.56 -18.07 -8.51
C ARG A 286 -18.19 -16.69 -8.31
N GLY A 287 -17.79 -15.95 -7.27
CA GLY A 287 -18.37 -14.65 -6.94
C GLY A 287 -17.80 -13.51 -7.80
N ARG A 288 -18.69 -12.66 -8.33
CA ARG A 288 -18.31 -11.49 -9.16
C ARG A 288 -17.66 -10.36 -8.37
N ALA A 289 -17.79 -10.35 -7.04
CA ALA A 289 -17.17 -9.32 -6.19
C ALA A 289 -15.76 -9.71 -5.70
N ARG A 290 -15.25 -10.90 -6.04
CA ARG A 290 -13.96 -11.41 -5.54
C ARG A 290 -12.96 -11.64 -6.69
N PRO A 291 -11.69 -11.25 -6.54
CA PRO A 291 -11.13 -10.44 -5.46
C PRO A 291 -11.64 -8.98 -5.47
N MET A 292 -12.03 -8.49 -6.65
CA MET A 292 -12.63 -7.18 -6.89
C MET A 292 -13.83 -7.32 -7.84
N PRO A 293 -14.75 -6.35 -7.91
CA PRO A 293 -15.77 -6.29 -8.96
C PRO A 293 -15.18 -5.98 -10.33
N ASP A 294 -15.94 -6.28 -11.38
CA ASP A 294 -15.64 -5.82 -12.75
C ASP A 294 -15.78 -4.28 -12.81
N LEU A 295 -14.93 -3.64 -13.61
CA LEU A 295 -15.14 -2.26 -14.00
C LEU A 295 -16.41 -2.18 -14.85
N ALA A 296 -17.24 -1.17 -14.61
CA ALA A 296 -18.52 -0.98 -15.25
C ALA A 296 -18.40 -0.20 -16.56
N GLU A 297 -19.31 -0.47 -17.49
CA GLU A 297 -19.55 0.33 -18.68
C GLU A 297 -20.98 0.86 -18.62
N ARG A 298 -21.20 2.11 -19.04
CA ARG A 298 -22.50 2.77 -19.01
C ARG A 298 -22.69 3.64 -20.24
N ILE A 299 -23.93 3.79 -20.69
CA ILE A 299 -24.31 4.77 -21.71
C ILE A 299 -25.19 5.79 -20.99
N VAL A 300 -24.74 7.05 -20.93
CA VAL A 300 -25.47 8.15 -20.27
C VAL A 300 -26.37 8.86 -21.28
N ASP A 301 -25.79 9.26 -22.41
CA ASP A 301 -26.49 9.69 -23.61
C ASP A 301 -25.99 8.86 -24.81
N SER A 302 -26.93 8.38 -25.63
CA SER A 302 -26.66 7.77 -26.93
C SER A 302 -25.76 8.62 -27.85
N SER A 303 -25.79 9.94 -27.71
CA SER A 303 -24.97 10.87 -28.50
C SER A 303 -23.50 10.94 -28.06
N GLU A 304 -23.21 10.64 -26.79
CA GLU A 304 -21.87 10.72 -26.19
C GLU A 304 -21.10 9.39 -26.26
N GLY A 305 -21.78 8.29 -26.56
CA GLY A 305 -21.20 6.96 -26.57
C GLY A 305 -20.95 6.37 -25.17
N PRO A 306 -20.22 5.26 -25.09
CA PRO A 306 -20.03 4.52 -23.85
C PRO A 306 -18.99 5.18 -22.94
N TRP A 307 -19.36 5.31 -21.67
CA TRP A 307 -18.49 5.65 -20.56
C TRP A 307 -17.92 4.37 -19.94
N VAL A 308 -16.59 4.31 -19.84
CA VAL A 308 -15.90 3.18 -19.20
C VAL A 308 -15.38 3.58 -17.84
N GLU A 309 -15.65 2.78 -16.83
CA GLU A 309 -14.99 2.94 -15.54
C GLU A 309 -13.50 2.61 -15.68
N VAL A 310 -12.68 3.44 -15.07
CA VAL A 310 -11.24 3.24 -14.90
C VAL A 310 -10.94 2.93 -13.43
N PRO A 311 -9.86 2.18 -13.10
CA PRO A 311 -9.62 1.63 -11.77
C PRO A 311 -9.11 2.68 -10.75
N TRP A 312 -9.74 3.84 -10.70
CA TRP A 312 -9.39 4.96 -9.82
C TRP A 312 -10.60 5.52 -9.08
N TRP A 313 -10.27 6.26 -8.03
CA TRP A 313 -11.22 7.02 -7.24
C TRP A 313 -10.88 8.50 -7.35
N ILE A 314 -11.92 9.34 -7.34
CA ILE A 314 -11.80 10.79 -7.34
C ILE A 314 -12.64 11.39 -6.22
N TRP A 315 -12.17 12.49 -5.67
CA TRP A 315 -12.85 13.39 -4.74
C TRP A 315 -12.20 14.77 -4.87
N SER A 316 -12.79 15.78 -4.23
CA SER A 316 -12.24 17.15 -4.18
C SER A 316 -12.39 17.74 -2.79
N GLU A 317 -11.77 18.91 -2.56
CA GLU A 317 -11.95 19.67 -1.31
C GLU A 317 -13.43 20.05 -1.08
N ASP A 318 -14.19 20.28 -2.15
CA ASP A 318 -15.63 20.60 -2.08
C ASP A 318 -16.51 19.37 -1.79
N ASP A 319 -16.07 18.16 -2.18
CA ASP A 319 -16.73 16.90 -1.85
C ASP A 319 -15.73 15.77 -1.64
N LEU A 320 -15.48 15.46 -0.37
CA LEU A 320 -14.56 14.43 0.10
C LEU A 320 -15.06 12.99 -0.16
N SER A 321 -16.25 12.84 -0.74
CA SER A 321 -16.82 11.54 -1.08
C SER A 321 -16.04 10.88 -2.21
N ARG A 322 -15.32 9.80 -1.92
CA ARG A 322 -14.64 8.99 -2.94
C ARG A 322 -15.63 8.36 -3.91
N ARG A 323 -15.56 8.74 -5.19
CA ARG A 323 -16.40 8.25 -6.30
C ARG A 323 -15.57 7.46 -7.32
N ARG A 324 -16.21 6.50 -7.99
CA ARG A 324 -15.61 5.74 -9.09
C ARG A 324 -15.46 6.68 -10.28
N VAL A 325 -14.34 6.59 -11.00
CA VAL A 325 -14.07 7.43 -12.16
C VAL A 325 -14.56 6.76 -13.43
N PHE A 326 -15.35 7.47 -14.22
CA PHE A 326 -15.72 7.07 -15.59
C PHE A 326 -15.05 7.97 -16.60
N ALA A 327 -14.52 7.37 -17.66
CA ALA A 327 -13.86 8.08 -18.75
C ALA A 327 -14.64 7.94 -20.05
N ASN A 328 -14.71 9.03 -20.81
CA ASN A 328 -15.24 9.09 -22.17
C ASN A 328 -14.20 9.71 -23.10
N THR A 329 -13.93 9.04 -24.22
CA THR A 329 -12.94 9.44 -25.24
C THR A 329 -13.57 9.55 -26.64
N THR A 330 -14.90 9.61 -26.73
CA THR A 330 -15.63 9.63 -28.00
C THR A 330 -15.35 10.89 -28.81
N MET A 331 -15.11 12.02 -28.14
CA MET A 331 -14.66 13.25 -28.81
C MET A 331 -13.14 13.19 -29.05
N SER A 332 -12.75 13.25 -30.32
CA SER A 332 -11.33 13.23 -30.70
C SER A 332 -10.55 14.35 -30.00
N GLY A 333 -9.45 13.97 -29.33
CA GLY A 333 -8.59 14.91 -28.61
C GLY A 333 -9.11 15.38 -27.24
N VAL A 334 -10.27 14.88 -26.79
CA VAL A 334 -10.86 15.26 -25.50
C VAL A 334 -11.10 14.02 -24.63
N LEU A 335 -10.58 14.07 -23.40
CA LEU A 335 -10.88 13.12 -22.33
C LEU A 335 -11.82 13.79 -21.34
N VAL A 336 -13.01 13.22 -21.14
CA VAL A 336 -13.95 13.65 -20.12
C VAL A 336 -13.97 12.63 -18.98
N LEU A 337 -13.91 13.11 -17.74
CA LEU A 337 -13.99 12.29 -16.54
C LEU A 337 -15.27 12.65 -15.76
N SER A 338 -15.92 11.65 -15.18
CA SER A 338 -17.09 11.80 -14.30
C SER A 338 -16.97 10.96 -13.04
#